data_AF-A0A8S3UFK9-F1
#
_entry.id   AF-A0A8S3UFK9-F1
#
_cell.length_a   1.000
_cell.length_b   1.000
_cell.length_c   1.000
_cell.angle_alpha   90.00
_cell.angle_beta   90.00
_cell.angle_gamma   90.00
#
_symmetry.space_group_name_H-M   'P 1'
#
loop_
_entity.id
_entity.type
_entity.pdbx_description
1 polymer ?
#
loop_
_entity_poly.entity_id
_entity_poly.type
_entity_poly.pdbx_seq_one_letter_code
_entity_poly.pdbx_strand_id
1 'polypeptide(L)'
;MYTENITAKPRDKKVSIQNITAKPMVKKVSIQRTAKPRGIKVSIQRTAKPRGIKETDTQVGNEINTTEVAKWLIRSPFDRNIVTLYDVQEQIFDYIFSHLGLNTDGYIDHPVVLTEPVCNPNYCRQQMSELLFECYNVPQVTYGIDAMFSLYANHDRMEDINSLIVSCGYQTTHLLPVLGGRLDATQCRRINLGGYHLETFMQRLLQLKYPGHFAAVSLNRAEELVRDHCHLAPDYNADLHEWVSNDYYDNNVHKIQLPYTNAPGNQLSAEQTKERREQQIKRLKEVTAKRRLEKLASEEQKLQELMSIQELLEDEDDDEAFDRALQNTSFDTPEELQSEINRLTIAIQRNRAKVLGIEPPPAEEKLLDARTARKQKKSDMAKRRTLASQQRMKMKHRESSSAKKKADTFGQNDADWDHPQNADSDSEVEEEQIEELEAMLREHDPEFQKELDLGGSEEFDIAEYYRLHLAIERVRVPELLFQPSMIGVEQAGIVETMDFLLHKYDQEKQKLLVQNVFLTGGNALFMNFKERLEKELLEMRPFQSMFSVTRAVDPVLDA
;
A
#
# COMPACT_ATOMS: atom_id res chain seq x y z
N MET A 1 37.29 -28.81 -18.78
CA MET A 1 37.45 -30.11 -19.46
C MET A 1 37.41 -31.19 -18.39
N TYR A 2 36.43 -32.10 -18.44
CA TYR A 2 36.40 -33.47 -17.91
C TYR A 2 34.95 -33.97 -18.07
N THR A 3 34.59 -34.24 -19.33
CA THR A 3 33.30 -34.83 -19.70
C THR A 3 33.45 -36.34 -19.65
N GLU A 4 33.05 -36.96 -18.54
CA GLU A 4 32.88 -38.41 -18.49
C GLU A 4 31.70 -38.82 -19.37
N ASN A 5 32.01 -39.27 -20.59
CA ASN A 5 31.04 -39.84 -21.51
C ASN A 5 30.62 -41.24 -21.04
N ILE A 6 29.78 -41.32 -20.00
CA ILE A 6 29.14 -42.56 -19.60
C ILE A 6 28.04 -42.89 -20.62
N THR A 7 28.38 -43.77 -21.56
CA THR A 7 27.47 -44.28 -22.60
C THR A 7 26.42 -45.25 -22.02
N ALA A 8 25.44 -44.71 -21.30
CA ALA A 8 24.23 -45.43 -20.92
C ALA A 8 23.28 -45.57 -22.11
N LYS A 9 22.63 -46.74 -22.26
CA LYS A 9 21.63 -47.00 -23.31
C LYS A 9 20.44 -46.04 -23.16
N PRO A 10 19.78 -45.61 -24.26
CA PRO A 10 18.70 -44.63 -24.20
C PRO A 10 17.53 -45.03 -23.29
N ARG A 11 17.25 -46.34 -23.16
CA ARG A 11 16.18 -46.91 -22.34
C ARG A 11 16.31 -46.69 -20.82
N ASP A 12 17.49 -46.37 -20.31
CA ASP A 12 17.70 -46.10 -18.87
C ASP A 12 17.52 -44.61 -18.50
N LYS A 13 17.22 -43.75 -19.48
CA LYS A 13 16.97 -42.32 -19.26
C LYS A 13 15.46 -42.10 -19.09
N LYS A 14 15.07 -41.61 -17.91
CA LYS A 14 13.71 -41.13 -17.62
C LYS A 14 13.66 -39.62 -17.74
N VAL A 15 12.54 -39.10 -18.23
CA VAL A 15 12.24 -37.66 -18.25
C VAL A 15 11.31 -37.38 -17.07
N SER A 16 11.75 -36.52 -16.15
CA SER A 16 10.97 -36.08 -15.02
C SER A 16 10.41 -34.70 -15.32
N ILE A 17 9.10 -34.63 -15.54
CA ILE A 17 8.35 -33.39 -15.76
C ILE A 17 7.63 -33.05 -14.47
N GLN A 18 8.19 -32.09 -13.73
CA GLN A 18 7.48 -31.49 -12.61
C GLN A 18 6.43 -30.53 -13.18
N ASN A 19 5.22 -31.04 -13.40
CA ASN A 19 3.99 -30.25 -13.51
C ASN A 19 3.71 -29.61 -12.14
N ILE A 20 4.54 -28.65 -11.75
CA ILE A 20 4.34 -27.84 -10.54
C ILE A 20 2.99 -27.17 -10.69
N THR A 21 2.12 -27.40 -9.72
CA THR A 21 0.82 -26.74 -9.70
C THR A 21 0.98 -25.28 -9.31
N ALA A 22 0.95 -24.45 -10.36
CA ALA A 22 1.07 -23.00 -10.33
C ALA A 22 2.41 -22.44 -9.82
N LYS A 23 3.14 -21.83 -10.74
CA LYS A 23 3.22 -20.37 -10.73
C LYS A 23 2.51 -19.87 -11.99
N PRO A 24 2.04 -18.61 -12.08
CA PRO A 24 2.11 -17.95 -13.38
C PRO A 24 3.59 -18.01 -13.79
N MET A 25 3.89 -18.61 -14.93
CA MET A 25 5.26 -18.70 -15.41
C MET A 25 6.23 -19.70 -14.69
N VAL A 26 5.88 -20.95 -14.28
CA VAL A 26 6.91 -22.05 -14.06
C VAL A 26 6.40 -23.50 -14.28
N LYS A 27 7.21 -24.35 -14.96
CA LYS A 27 7.36 -25.82 -14.86
C LYS A 27 8.85 -26.11 -14.67
N LYS A 28 9.19 -27.20 -13.98
CA LYS A 28 10.58 -27.67 -13.91
C LYS A 28 10.71 -28.98 -14.65
N VAL A 29 11.73 -29.08 -15.49
CA VAL A 29 11.94 -30.27 -16.29
C VAL A 29 13.40 -30.69 -16.22
N SER A 30 13.62 -31.98 -16.01
CA SER A 30 14.94 -32.59 -15.92
C SER A 30 14.96 -33.96 -16.57
N ILE A 31 16.14 -34.34 -17.07
CA ILE A 31 16.45 -35.72 -17.42
C ILE A 31 17.22 -36.28 -16.22
N GLN A 32 16.74 -37.40 -15.68
CA GLN A 32 16.98 -37.84 -14.29
C GLN A 32 18.44 -38.22 -13.93
N ARG A 33 19.43 -37.90 -14.78
CA ARG A 33 20.86 -38.25 -14.61
C ARG A 33 21.87 -37.17 -15.01
N THR A 34 21.49 -35.99 -15.53
CA THR A 34 22.48 -35.07 -16.16
C THR A 34 22.39 -33.57 -15.85
N ALA A 35 21.39 -33.04 -15.13
CA ALA A 35 21.34 -31.62 -14.82
C ALA A 35 20.48 -31.28 -13.59
N LYS A 36 20.81 -30.15 -12.93
CA LYS A 36 19.83 -29.42 -12.11
C LYS A 36 18.60 -29.11 -12.99
N PRO A 37 17.36 -29.20 -12.46
CA PRO A 37 16.16 -28.98 -13.25
C PRO A 37 16.14 -27.57 -13.87
N ARG A 38 15.82 -27.49 -15.17
CA ARG A 38 15.66 -26.21 -15.85
C ARG A 38 14.26 -25.67 -15.54
N GLY A 39 14.21 -24.45 -15.01
CA GLY A 39 12.97 -23.69 -14.86
C GLY A 39 12.56 -23.11 -16.22
N ILE A 40 11.45 -23.62 -16.76
CA ILE A 40 10.81 -23.11 -17.97
C ILE A 40 9.55 -22.38 -17.52
N LYS A 41 9.40 -21.10 -17.87
CA LYS A 41 8.18 -20.37 -17.57
C LYS A 41 6.97 -21.03 -18.24
N VAL A 42 5.84 -21.11 -17.55
CA VAL A 42 4.59 -21.76 -18.00
C VAL A 42 3.49 -20.74 -18.15
N SER A 43 3.42 -20.23 -19.36
CA SER A 43 2.46 -19.26 -19.83
C SER A 43 2.60 -19.21 -21.34
N ILE A 44 1.49 -19.11 -22.05
CA ILE A 44 1.51 -18.83 -23.49
C ILE A 44 0.98 -17.43 -23.71
N GLN A 45 1.73 -16.60 -24.44
CA GLN A 45 1.25 -15.34 -24.97
C GLN A 45 1.04 -15.49 -26.48
N ARG A 46 -0.23 -15.46 -26.91
CA ARG A 46 -0.52 -15.33 -28.34
C ARG A 46 -0.37 -13.87 -28.73
N THR A 47 0.55 -13.56 -29.64
CA THR A 47 0.70 -12.19 -30.15
C THR A 47 -0.57 -11.76 -30.90
N ALA A 48 -0.99 -10.51 -30.70
CA ALA A 48 -2.09 -9.95 -31.45
C ALA A 48 -1.66 -9.78 -32.92
N LYS A 49 -2.45 -10.30 -33.88
CA LYS A 49 -2.11 -10.29 -35.31
C LYS A 49 -1.73 -8.88 -35.78
N PRO A 50 -0.46 -8.61 -36.16
CA PRO A 50 -0.14 -7.39 -36.90
C PRO A 50 -0.84 -7.45 -38.27
N ARG A 51 -1.41 -6.33 -38.72
CA ARG A 51 -2.10 -6.25 -40.02
C ARG A 51 -1.11 -6.56 -41.16
N GLY A 52 -1.18 -7.77 -41.70
CA GLY A 52 -0.41 -8.19 -42.89
C GLY A 52 0.22 -9.59 -42.80
N ILE A 53 0.42 -10.15 -41.61
CA ILE A 53 1.06 -11.46 -41.42
C ILE A 53 -0.03 -12.54 -41.20
N LYS A 54 0.10 -13.69 -41.90
CA LYS A 54 -0.89 -14.78 -41.84
C LYS A 54 -0.79 -15.63 -40.57
N GLU A 55 0.41 -15.80 -40.04
CA GLU A 55 0.70 -16.66 -38.88
C GLU A 55 0.74 -15.86 -37.58
N THR A 56 0.26 -16.48 -36.50
CA THR A 56 0.30 -15.93 -35.14
C THR A 56 1.50 -16.48 -34.41
N ASP A 57 2.51 -15.64 -34.20
CA ASP A 57 3.69 -16.03 -33.44
C ASP A 57 3.30 -16.29 -31.98
N THR A 58 3.61 -17.48 -31.48
CA THR A 58 3.12 -18.00 -30.20
C THR A 58 4.28 -18.14 -29.25
N GLN A 59 4.44 -17.14 -28.37
CA GLN A 59 5.53 -17.11 -27.41
C GLN A 59 5.19 -17.96 -26.20
N VAL A 60 6.08 -18.88 -25.84
CA VAL A 60 5.91 -19.78 -24.71
C VAL A 60 6.99 -19.49 -23.68
N GLY A 61 6.56 -19.33 -22.43
CA GLY A 61 7.45 -19.34 -21.28
C GLY A 61 8.49 -18.22 -21.25
N ASN A 62 9.77 -18.58 -21.33
CA ASN A 62 10.89 -17.68 -21.02
C ASN A 62 11.04 -16.56 -22.07
N GLU A 63 10.48 -16.74 -23.25
CA GLU A 63 10.50 -15.80 -24.37
C GLU A 63 9.44 -14.69 -24.26
N ILE A 64 8.56 -14.76 -23.26
CA ILE A 64 7.52 -13.76 -23.00
C ILE A 64 8.12 -12.49 -22.37
N ASN A 65 8.61 -11.61 -23.25
CA ASN A 65 9.03 -10.27 -22.89
C ASN A 65 7.80 -9.43 -22.51
N THR A 66 7.64 -9.19 -21.20
CA THR A 66 6.38 -8.71 -20.62
C THR A 66 6.20 -7.20 -20.80
N THR A 67 5.70 -6.78 -21.97
CA THR A 67 5.16 -5.42 -22.16
C THR A 67 3.76 -5.35 -21.54
N GLU A 68 3.49 -4.34 -20.71
CA GLU A 68 2.28 -4.31 -19.87
C GLU A 68 0.95 -4.40 -20.64
N VAL A 69 0.93 -3.83 -21.84
CA VAL A 69 -0.21 -3.83 -22.77
C VAL A 69 -0.67 -5.24 -23.16
N ALA A 70 0.26 -6.22 -23.18
CA ALA A 70 -0.02 -7.58 -23.67
C ALA A 70 -0.37 -8.60 -22.56
N LYS A 71 -0.36 -8.20 -21.27
CA LYS A 71 -0.63 -9.11 -20.13
C LYS A 71 -1.97 -9.87 -20.26
N TRP A 72 -2.99 -9.26 -20.85
CA TRP A 72 -4.32 -9.86 -21.09
C TRP A 72 -4.34 -11.01 -22.12
N LEU A 73 -3.29 -11.13 -22.95
CA LEU A 73 -3.16 -12.20 -23.95
C LEU A 73 -2.46 -13.45 -23.39
N ILE A 74 -1.97 -13.38 -22.15
CA ILE A 74 -1.32 -14.50 -21.47
C ILE A 74 -2.40 -15.49 -20.99
N ARG A 75 -2.25 -16.77 -21.35
CA ARG A 75 -3.08 -17.87 -20.87
C ARG A 75 -2.24 -18.90 -20.12
N SER A 76 -2.82 -19.43 -19.04
CA SER A 76 -2.31 -20.57 -18.26
C SER A 76 -3.11 -21.83 -18.64
N PRO A 77 -2.50 -23.02 -18.73
CA PRO A 77 -3.23 -24.28 -18.89
C PRO A 77 -3.95 -24.73 -17.61
N PHE A 78 -3.55 -24.17 -16.46
CA PHE A 78 -4.11 -24.46 -15.14
C PHE A 78 -5.26 -23.51 -14.80
N ASP A 79 -6.40 -24.08 -14.39
CA ASP A 79 -7.32 -23.42 -13.48
C ASP A 79 -6.95 -23.81 -12.04
N ARG A 80 -6.60 -22.81 -11.24
CA ARG A 80 -5.96 -22.94 -9.93
C ARG A 80 -4.75 -23.89 -9.93
N ASN A 81 -4.97 -25.14 -9.54
CA ASN A 81 -3.97 -26.20 -9.44
C ASN A 81 -4.30 -27.43 -10.33
N ILE A 82 -5.34 -27.34 -11.17
CA ILE A 82 -5.83 -28.44 -12.03
C ILE A 82 -5.67 -28.03 -13.50
N VAL A 83 -5.21 -28.95 -14.36
CA VAL A 83 -5.11 -28.69 -15.81
C VAL A 83 -6.49 -28.82 -16.46
N THR A 84 -6.90 -27.76 -17.15
CA THR A 84 -8.21 -27.69 -17.82
C THR A 84 -8.09 -27.37 -19.32
N LEU A 85 -7.07 -26.62 -19.75
CA LEU A 85 -6.86 -26.25 -21.15
C LEU A 85 -5.72 -27.10 -21.75
N TYR A 86 -6.10 -28.23 -22.35
CA TYR A 86 -5.14 -29.20 -22.89
C TYR A 86 -4.42 -28.71 -24.15
N ASP A 87 -5.07 -27.93 -25.03
CA ASP A 87 -4.43 -27.31 -26.20
C ASP A 87 -3.27 -26.36 -25.82
N VAL A 88 -3.38 -25.72 -24.64
CA VAL A 88 -2.32 -24.84 -24.09
C VAL A 88 -1.23 -25.71 -23.45
N GLN A 89 -1.60 -26.81 -22.82
CA GLN A 89 -0.67 -27.76 -22.21
C GLN A 89 0.21 -28.49 -23.25
N GLU A 90 -0.37 -28.88 -24.38
CA GLU A 90 0.31 -29.47 -25.56
C GLU A 90 1.39 -28.53 -26.09
N GLN A 91 1.03 -27.29 -26.42
CA GLN A 91 1.98 -26.26 -26.88
C GLN A 91 3.14 -26.01 -25.88
N ILE A 92 2.89 -26.16 -24.58
CA ILE A 92 3.95 -26.09 -23.55
C ILE A 92 4.81 -27.36 -23.53
N PHE A 93 4.22 -28.53 -23.76
CA PHE A 93 4.97 -29.78 -23.88
C PHE A 93 5.85 -29.81 -25.14
N ASP A 94 5.35 -29.36 -26.29
CA ASP A 94 6.15 -29.19 -27.52
C ASP A 94 7.38 -28.31 -27.27
N TYR A 95 7.17 -27.17 -26.61
CA TYR A 95 8.25 -26.26 -26.22
C TYR A 95 9.26 -26.94 -25.29
N ILE A 96 8.78 -27.69 -24.28
CA ILE A 96 9.62 -28.42 -23.32
C ILE A 96 10.44 -29.50 -24.02
N PHE A 97 9.82 -30.36 -24.83
CA PHE A 97 10.51 -31.48 -25.49
C PHE A 97 11.53 -30.99 -26.51
N SER A 98 11.19 -29.95 -27.28
CA SER A 98 12.13 -29.25 -28.17
C SER A 98 13.34 -28.69 -27.39
N HIS A 99 13.11 -28.01 -26.26
CA HIS A 99 14.19 -27.44 -25.42
C HIS A 99 15.05 -28.47 -24.68
N LEU A 100 14.56 -29.71 -24.54
CA LEU A 100 15.34 -30.85 -24.03
C LEU A 100 16.17 -31.54 -25.13
N GLY A 101 16.01 -31.15 -26.40
CA GLY A 101 16.62 -31.83 -27.54
C GLY A 101 15.99 -33.19 -27.86
N LEU A 102 14.76 -33.43 -27.40
CA LEU A 102 13.94 -34.58 -27.77
C LEU A 102 13.18 -34.20 -29.04
N ASN A 103 13.89 -34.23 -30.18
CA ASN A 103 13.36 -33.73 -31.45
C ASN A 103 12.06 -34.43 -31.84
N THR A 104 11.02 -33.62 -32.03
CA THR A 104 9.61 -34.05 -31.96
C THR A 104 9.06 -34.54 -33.29
N ASP A 105 9.43 -35.75 -33.72
CA ASP A 105 8.70 -36.49 -34.77
C ASP A 105 7.44 -37.19 -34.20
N GLY A 106 6.72 -36.52 -33.29
CA GLY A 106 5.54 -37.06 -32.57
C GLY A 106 5.82 -38.26 -31.65
N TYR A 107 7.09 -38.56 -31.34
CA TYR A 107 7.49 -39.75 -30.60
C TYR A 107 8.55 -39.46 -29.53
N ILE A 108 8.34 -39.97 -28.32
CA ILE A 108 9.25 -39.79 -27.18
C ILE A 108 9.65 -41.16 -26.60
N ASP A 109 10.87 -41.65 -26.89
CA ASP A 109 11.40 -42.96 -26.44
C ASP A 109 11.76 -43.03 -24.92
N HIS A 110 11.21 -42.14 -24.10
CA HIS A 110 11.57 -42.01 -22.68
C HIS A 110 10.35 -42.14 -21.76
N PRO A 111 10.41 -42.95 -20.69
CA PRO A 111 9.41 -42.94 -19.63
C PRO A 111 9.28 -41.55 -19.00
N VAL A 112 8.03 -41.09 -18.83
CA VAL A 112 7.71 -39.78 -18.25
C VAL A 112 7.18 -39.96 -16.82
N VAL A 113 7.81 -39.28 -15.87
CA VAL A 113 7.29 -39.07 -14.50
C VAL A 113 6.65 -37.69 -14.46
N LEU A 114 5.40 -37.59 -14.00
CA LEU A 114 4.61 -36.36 -14.00
C LEU A 114 3.97 -36.09 -12.63
N THR A 115 4.15 -34.88 -12.09
CA THR A 115 3.52 -34.48 -10.81
C THR A 115 2.07 -34.01 -10.98
N GLU A 116 1.20 -34.36 -10.05
CA GLU A 116 -0.21 -33.96 -10.04
C GLU A 116 -0.67 -33.43 -8.67
N PRO A 117 -1.72 -32.59 -8.60
CA PRO A 117 -2.27 -32.14 -7.32
C PRO A 117 -2.86 -33.29 -6.50
N VAL A 118 -2.85 -33.12 -5.19
CA VAL A 118 -3.59 -33.97 -4.25
C VAL A 118 -5.08 -33.99 -4.63
N CYS A 119 -5.66 -35.18 -4.76
CA CYS A 119 -7.02 -35.41 -5.24
C CYS A 119 -7.31 -34.84 -6.65
N ASN A 120 -6.37 -34.96 -7.59
CA ASN A 120 -6.59 -34.68 -9.01
C ASN A 120 -7.83 -35.43 -9.56
N PRO A 121 -8.78 -34.75 -10.24
CA PRO A 121 -9.93 -35.42 -10.85
C PRO A 121 -9.50 -36.47 -11.90
N ASN A 122 -10.10 -37.66 -11.85
CA ASN A 122 -9.76 -38.75 -12.77
C ASN A 122 -9.92 -38.37 -14.26
N TYR A 123 -10.91 -37.51 -14.58
CA TYR A 123 -11.08 -36.98 -15.95
C TYR A 123 -9.85 -36.19 -16.42
N CYS A 124 -9.28 -35.34 -15.57
CA CYS A 124 -8.07 -34.57 -15.89
C CYS A 124 -6.86 -35.50 -16.09
N ARG A 125 -6.71 -36.53 -15.25
CA ARG A 125 -5.66 -37.55 -15.42
C ARG A 125 -5.86 -38.38 -16.70
N GLN A 126 -7.11 -38.68 -17.08
CA GLN A 126 -7.43 -39.38 -18.32
C GLN A 126 -7.02 -38.55 -19.55
N GLN A 127 -7.46 -37.29 -19.63
CA GLN A 127 -7.12 -36.40 -20.76
C GLN A 127 -5.61 -36.12 -20.85
N MET A 128 -4.91 -35.99 -19.72
CA MET A 128 -3.44 -35.90 -19.70
C MET A 128 -2.77 -37.17 -20.22
N SER A 129 -3.33 -38.35 -19.91
CA SER A 129 -2.79 -39.64 -20.37
C SER A 129 -3.03 -39.83 -21.87
N GLU A 130 -4.23 -39.49 -22.35
CA GLU A 130 -4.62 -39.50 -23.77
C GLU A 130 -3.66 -38.61 -24.59
N LEU A 131 -3.43 -37.37 -24.15
CA LEU A 131 -2.45 -36.46 -24.76
C LEU A 131 -1.03 -37.09 -24.83
N LEU A 132 -0.55 -37.71 -23.76
CA LEU A 132 0.80 -38.28 -23.71
C LEU A 132 0.97 -39.58 -24.52
N PHE A 133 -0.08 -40.40 -24.64
CA PHE A 133 -0.03 -41.66 -25.38
C PHE A 133 -0.41 -41.53 -26.85
N GLU A 134 -1.36 -40.66 -27.22
CA GLU A 134 -1.86 -40.53 -28.59
C GLU A 134 -1.12 -39.44 -29.41
N CYS A 135 -0.63 -38.36 -28.77
CA CYS A 135 0.06 -37.27 -29.47
C CYS A 135 1.59 -37.37 -29.40
N TYR A 136 2.13 -37.97 -28.33
CA TYR A 136 3.58 -38.08 -28.08
C TYR A 136 4.10 -39.52 -28.01
N ASN A 137 3.20 -40.52 -28.09
CA ASN A 137 3.50 -41.95 -28.12
C ASN A 137 4.50 -42.41 -27.02
N VAL A 138 4.39 -41.84 -25.83
CA VAL A 138 5.29 -42.09 -24.69
C VAL A 138 5.19 -43.57 -24.25
N PRO A 139 6.31 -44.29 -24.02
CA PRO A 139 6.26 -45.73 -23.72
C PRO A 139 5.66 -46.04 -22.34
N GLN A 140 5.86 -45.17 -21.35
CA GLN A 140 5.40 -45.36 -19.97
C GLN A 140 5.19 -43.98 -19.31
N VAL A 141 4.06 -43.80 -18.63
CA VAL A 141 3.74 -42.61 -17.84
C VAL A 141 3.44 -43.03 -16.40
N THR A 142 3.97 -42.29 -15.41
CA THR A 142 3.57 -42.44 -14.01
C THR A 142 3.28 -41.09 -13.36
N TYR A 143 2.25 -41.08 -12.53
CA TYR A 143 1.78 -39.90 -11.80
C TYR A 143 2.21 -39.96 -10.33
N GLY A 144 2.51 -38.82 -9.71
CA GLY A 144 2.84 -38.75 -8.28
C GLY A 144 2.63 -37.36 -7.68
N ILE A 145 2.66 -37.29 -6.35
CA ILE A 145 2.47 -36.05 -5.60
C ILE A 145 3.84 -35.42 -5.33
N ASP A 146 3.99 -34.15 -5.67
CA ASP A 146 5.20 -33.34 -5.47
C ASP A 146 5.75 -33.40 -4.03
N ALA A 147 4.87 -33.22 -3.05
CA ALA A 147 5.21 -33.26 -1.63
C ALA A 147 5.77 -34.64 -1.18
N MET A 148 5.29 -35.73 -1.78
CA MET A 148 5.80 -37.08 -1.49
C MET A 148 7.19 -37.29 -2.10
N PHE A 149 7.44 -36.78 -3.31
CA PHE A 149 8.77 -36.85 -3.92
C PHE A 149 9.81 -36.06 -3.10
N SER A 150 9.47 -34.85 -2.64
CA SER A 150 10.34 -34.09 -1.73
C SER A 150 10.63 -34.83 -0.41
N LEU A 151 9.61 -35.45 0.20
CA LEU A 151 9.81 -36.28 1.40
C LEU A 151 10.78 -37.43 1.12
N TYR A 152 10.59 -38.17 0.02
CA TYR A 152 11.45 -39.29 -0.36
C TYR A 152 12.87 -38.87 -0.78
N ALA A 153 13.06 -37.67 -1.32
CA ALA A 153 14.39 -37.12 -1.63
C ALA A 153 15.20 -36.78 -0.36
N ASN A 154 14.51 -36.47 0.74
CA ASN A 154 15.11 -36.08 2.02
C ASN A 154 15.29 -37.26 3.02
N HIS A 155 14.92 -38.51 2.65
CA HIS A 155 14.99 -39.67 3.55
C HIS A 155 15.57 -40.92 2.86
N ASP A 156 16.64 -41.50 3.44
CA ASP A 156 17.33 -42.67 2.88
C ASP A 156 16.50 -43.97 2.89
N ARG A 157 15.50 -44.10 3.78
CA ARG A 157 14.67 -45.30 3.94
C ARG A 157 13.19 -44.94 3.82
N MET A 158 12.51 -45.50 2.83
CA MET A 158 11.11 -45.18 2.54
C MET A 158 10.10 -45.87 3.48
N GLU A 159 10.44 -47.04 4.03
CA GLU A 159 9.45 -47.94 4.66
C GLU A 159 9.07 -47.53 6.10
N ASP A 160 9.97 -46.87 6.83
CA ASP A 160 9.77 -46.45 8.23
C ASP A 160 9.36 -44.97 8.39
N ILE A 161 9.11 -44.25 7.28
CA ILE A 161 8.83 -42.80 7.36
C ILE A 161 7.44 -42.57 7.97
N ASN A 162 7.43 -41.91 9.12
CA ASN A 162 6.25 -41.33 9.74
C ASN A 162 6.48 -39.81 9.82
N SER A 163 5.61 -39.04 9.19
CA SER A 163 5.77 -37.59 9.10
C SER A 163 4.47 -36.89 8.72
N LEU A 164 4.22 -35.72 9.29
CA LEU A 164 3.20 -34.80 8.77
C LEU A 164 3.84 -33.82 7.78
N ILE A 165 3.56 -33.96 6.48
CA ILE A 165 4.06 -33.01 5.48
C ILE A 165 3.16 -31.77 5.46
N VAL A 166 3.79 -30.60 5.50
CA VAL A 166 3.20 -29.29 5.22
C VAL A 166 3.74 -28.82 3.88
N SER A 167 2.93 -28.94 2.82
CA SER A 167 3.30 -28.52 1.46
C SER A 167 2.71 -27.15 1.14
N CYS A 168 3.53 -26.10 1.24
CA CYS A 168 3.15 -24.71 1.03
C CYS A 168 3.29 -24.31 -0.45
N GLY A 169 2.31 -24.75 -1.26
CA GLY A 169 2.22 -24.44 -2.68
C GLY A 169 1.78 -23.00 -2.97
N TYR A 170 1.69 -22.66 -4.26
CA TYR A 170 1.39 -21.29 -4.71
C TYR A 170 -0.12 -20.96 -4.71
N GLN A 171 -1.00 -21.91 -5.07
CA GLN A 171 -2.46 -21.70 -4.98
C GLN A 171 -3.09 -22.34 -3.74
N THR A 172 -2.42 -23.34 -3.18
CA THR A 172 -2.99 -24.25 -2.19
C THR A 172 -1.90 -24.77 -1.27
N THR A 173 -2.22 -24.83 0.01
CA THR A 173 -1.36 -25.45 1.03
C THR A 173 -1.99 -26.78 1.43
N HIS A 174 -1.19 -27.85 1.51
CA HIS A 174 -1.68 -29.19 1.82
C HIS A 174 -1.03 -29.72 3.10
N LEU A 175 -1.83 -30.36 3.95
CA LEU A 175 -1.37 -31.15 5.09
C LEU A 175 -1.58 -32.63 4.76
N LEU A 176 -0.47 -33.36 4.68
CA LEU A 176 -0.42 -34.73 4.16
C LEU A 176 0.22 -35.65 5.21
N PRO A 177 -0.58 -36.43 5.96
CA PRO A 177 -0.08 -37.36 6.96
C PRO A 177 0.46 -38.64 6.31
N VAL A 178 1.72 -38.96 6.59
CA VAL A 178 2.42 -40.15 6.09
C VAL A 178 2.73 -41.08 7.26
N LEU A 179 2.38 -42.35 7.13
CA LEU A 179 2.63 -43.40 8.11
C LEU A 179 3.20 -44.64 7.39
N GLY A 180 4.32 -45.17 7.88
CA GLY A 180 5.01 -46.32 7.25
C GLY A 180 5.30 -46.11 5.75
N GLY A 181 5.77 -44.90 5.39
CA GLY A 181 6.07 -44.52 4.00
C GLY A 181 4.85 -44.28 3.10
N ARG A 182 3.62 -44.49 3.60
CA ARG A 182 2.37 -44.37 2.82
C ARG A 182 1.55 -43.17 3.26
N LEU A 183 0.99 -42.46 2.28
CA LEU A 183 0.09 -41.33 2.48
C LEU A 183 -1.30 -41.82 2.94
N ASP A 184 -1.81 -41.30 4.06
CA ASP A 184 -3.23 -41.46 4.42
C ASP A 184 -4.08 -40.43 3.68
N ALA A 185 -4.52 -40.83 2.49
CA ALA A 185 -5.39 -40.03 1.62
C ALA A 185 -6.72 -39.62 2.26
N THR A 186 -7.19 -40.29 3.32
CA THR A 186 -8.49 -40.00 3.96
C THR A 186 -8.44 -38.79 4.89
N GLN A 187 -7.30 -38.58 5.56
CA GLN A 187 -7.11 -37.46 6.49
C GLN A 187 -6.30 -36.30 5.91
N CYS A 188 -5.88 -36.38 4.65
CA CYS A 188 -5.33 -35.25 3.92
C CYS A 188 -6.25 -34.01 4.02
N ARG A 189 -5.64 -32.83 4.18
CA ARG A 189 -6.34 -31.54 4.19
C ARG A 189 -5.73 -30.59 3.16
N ARG A 190 -6.59 -29.76 2.58
CA ARG A 190 -6.24 -28.73 1.59
C ARG A 190 -6.81 -27.41 2.07
N ILE A 191 -5.94 -26.42 2.18
CA ILE A 191 -6.29 -25.02 2.39
C ILE A 191 -6.18 -24.33 1.03
N ASN A 192 -7.23 -23.61 0.61
CA ASN A 192 -7.26 -22.84 -0.64
C ASN A 192 -6.55 -21.49 -0.45
N LEU A 193 -5.29 -21.56 -0.04
CA LEU A 193 -4.44 -20.43 0.25
C LEU A 193 -2.98 -20.81 -0.05
N GLY A 194 -2.24 -19.88 -0.64
CA GLY A 194 -0.82 -20.02 -0.97
C GLY A 194 -0.26 -18.72 -1.55
N GLY A 195 0.96 -18.76 -2.08
CA GLY A 195 1.70 -17.64 -2.67
C GLY A 195 0.86 -16.65 -3.50
N TYR A 196 0.02 -17.11 -4.42
CA TYR A 196 -0.87 -16.27 -5.22
C TYR A 196 -1.72 -15.31 -4.37
N HIS A 197 -2.22 -15.78 -3.24
CA HIS A 197 -3.07 -15.01 -2.35
C HIS A 197 -2.23 -14.05 -1.50
N LEU A 198 -1.00 -14.43 -1.10
CA LEU A 198 -0.02 -13.54 -0.46
C LEU A 198 0.35 -12.36 -1.40
N GLU A 199 0.68 -12.68 -2.66
CA GLU A 199 1.10 -11.73 -3.68
C GLU A 199 -0.04 -10.80 -4.11
N THR A 200 -1.24 -11.34 -4.32
CA THR A 200 -2.44 -10.55 -4.62
C THR A 200 -2.80 -9.63 -3.44
N PHE A 201 -2.60 -10.08 -2.20
CA PHE A 201 -2.83 -9.29 -1.01
C PHE A 201 -1.81 -8.15 -0.89
N MET A 202 -0.51 -8.45 -1.04
CA MET A 202 0.57 -7.43 -1.12
C MET A 202 0.29 -6.39 -2.22
N GLN A 203 -0.08 -6.84 -3.42
CA GLN A 203 -0.41 -5.95 -4.54
C GLN A 203 -1.55 -4.99 -4.18
N ARG A 204 -2.65 -5.51 -3.60
CA ARG A 204 -3.80 -4.71 -3.19
C ARG A 204 -3.47 -3.74 -2.05
N LEU A 205 -2.71 -4.17 -1.05
CA LEU A 205 -2.27 -3.28 0.04
C LEU A 205 -1.45 -2.11 -0.51
N LEU A 206 -0.48 -2.38 -1.39
CA LEU A 206 0.35 -1.35 -2.00
C LEU A 206 -0.44 -0.42 -2.93
N GLN A 207 -1.41 -0.94 -3.69
CA GLN A 207 -2.29 -0.14 -4.53
C GLN A 207 -3.21 0.79 -3.73
N LEU A 208 -3.66 0.36 -2.54
CA LEU A 208 -4.43 1.19 -1.61
C LEU A 208 -3.57 2.24 -0.91
N LYS A 209 -2.32 1.89 -0.55
CA LYS A 209 -1.35 2.78 0.10
C LYS A 209 -0.79 3.84 -0.87
N TYR A 210 -0.61 3.48 -2.15
CA TYR A 210 -0.04 4.34 -3.19
C TYR A 210 -0.93 4.41 -4.45
N PRO A 211 -2.06 5.12 -4.42
CA PRO A 211 -2.99 5.19 -5.56
C PRO A 211 -2.36 5.71 -6.86
N GLY A 212 -1.41 6.64 -6.77
CA GLY A 212 -0.68 7.18 -7.94
C GLY A 212 0.20 6.15 -8.67
N HIS A 213 0.63 5.10 -7.97
CA HIS A 213 1.54 4.07 -8.50
C HIS A 213 0.84 2.77 -8.89
N PHE A 214 -0.50 2.79 -9.01
CA PHE A 214 -1.32 1.60 -9.26
C PHE A 214 -0.81 0.72 -10.40
N ALA A 215 -0.39 1.32 -11.52
CA ALA A 215 0.15 0.61 -12.68
C ALA A 215 1.54 -0.01 -12.42
N ALA A 216 2.41 0.70 -11.67
CA ALA A 216 3.75 0.24 -11.34
C ALA A 216 3.75 -0.93 -10.34
N VAL A 217 2.72 -1.04 -9.50
CA VAL A 217 2.50 -2.17 -8.57
C VAL A 217 1.83 -3.34 -9.31
N SER A 218 2.63 -4.04 -10.11
CA SER A 218 2.22 -5.27 -10.81
C SER A 218 2.38 -6.54 -9.95
N LEU A 219 1.64 -7.60 -10.26
CA LEU A 219 1.69 -8.87 -9.51
C LEU A 219 3.10 -9.48 -9.47
N ASN A 220 3.83 -9.50 -10.60
CA ASN A 220 5.21 -10.00 -10.63
C ASN A 220 6.15 -9.22 -9.69
N ARG A 221 5.93 -7.91 -9.56
CA ARG A 221 6.68 -7.08 -8.59
C ARG A 221 6.26 -7.43 -7.16
N ALA A 222 4.96 -7.67 -6.92
CA ALA A 222 4.50 -8.14 -5.62
C ALA A 222 5.09 -9.52 -5.25
N GLU A 223 5.28 -10.44 -6.20
CA GLU A 223 6.02 -11.71 -6.02
C GLU A 223 7.46 -11.47 -5.55
N GLU A 224 8.20 -10.61 -6.24
CA GLU A 224 9.58 -10.25 -5.86
C GLU A 224 9.62 -9.62 -4.45
N LEU A 225 8.74 -8.67 -4.17
CA LEU A 225 8.66 -8.01 -2.85
C LEU A 225 8.28 -8.97 -1.72
N VAL A 226 7.35 -9.92 -1.96
CA VAL A 226 6.98 -10.92 -0.97
C VAL A 226 8.14 -11.90 -0.74
N ARG A 227 8.77 -12.40 -1.80
CA ARG A 227 9.88 -13.36 -1.66
C ARG A 227 11.11 -12.75 -0.96
N ASP A 228 11.46 -11.51 -1.29
CA ASP A 228 12.76 -10.94 -0.91
C ASP A 228 12.69 -10.00 0.31
N HIS A 229 11.49 -9.61 0.76
CA HIS A 229 11.31 -8.68 1.90
C HIS A 229 10.33 -9.13 2.99
N CYS A 230 9.42 -10.08 2.73
CA CYS A 230 8.52 -10.61 3.77
C CYS A 230 9.17 -11.70 4.61
N HIS A 231 8.71 -11.82 5.86
CA HIS A 231 9.14 -12.86 6.80
C HIS A 231 8.02 -13.15 7.81
N LEU A 232 8.07 -14.32 8.45
CA LEU A 232 7.11 -14.65 9.51
C LEU A 232 7.61 -14.11 10.85
N ALA A 233 6.68 -13.55 11.63
CA ALA A 233 6.94 -13.24 13.03
C ALA A 233 6.68 -14.50 13.89
N PRO A 234 7.60 -14.91 14.78
CA PRO A 234 7.33 -15.96 15.78
C PRO A 234 6.21 -15.60 16.75
N ASP A 235 5.99 -14.30 16.99
CA ASP A 235 4.83 -13.78 17.68
C ASP A 235 4.27 -12.56 16.93
N TYR A 236 3.17 -12.77 16.21
CA TYR A 236 2.59 -11.75 15.35
C TYR A 236 2.06 -10.53 16.15
N ASN A 237 1.52 -10.75 17.36
CA ASN A 237 0.96 -9.66 18.15
C ASN A 237 2.05 -8.83 18.82
N ALA A 238 3.11 -9.48 19.33
CA ALA A 238 4.24 -8.76 19.91
C ALA A 238 4.98 -7.93 18.84
N ASP A 239 5.30 -8.52 17.69
CA ASP A 239 5.94 -7.83 16.56
C ASP A 239 5.11 -6.63 16.09
N LEU A 240 3.78 -6.80 15.96
CA LEU A 240 2.85 -5.71 15.62
C LEU A 240 2.90 -4.53 16.60
N HIS A 241 3.18 -4.76 17.88
CA HIS A 241 3.37 -3.68 18.86
C HIS A 241 4.72 -2.95 18.68
N GLU A 242 5.77 -3.62 18.23
CA GLU A 242 7.06 -2.98 17.93
C GLU A 242 6.95 -2.02 16.75
N TRP A 243 6.19 -2.39 15.70
CA TRP A 243 5.90 -1.53 14.53
C TRP A 243 5.17 -0.21 14.84
N VAL A 244 4.66 -0.02 16.06
CA VAL A 244 4.04 1.25 16.51
C VAL A 244 5.11 2.28 16.91
N SER A 245 6.33 1.86 17.23
CA SER A 245 7.44 2.76 17.58
C SER A 245 8.08 3.37 16.32
N ASN A 246 8.25 4.69 16.30
CA ASN A 246 8.92 5.39 15.19
C ASN A 246 10.37 4.89 15.01
N ASP A 247 11.11 4.72 16.11
CA ASP A 247 12.50 4.23 16.07
C ASP A 247 12.59 2.83 15.42
N TYR A 248 11.60 1.97 15.69
CA TYR A 248 11.55 0.64 15.08
C TYR A 248 11.14 0.73 13.60
N TYR A 249 10.16 1.57 13.27
CA TYR A 249 9.70 1.80 11.91
C TYR A 249 10.84 2.27 11.00
N ASP A 250 11.59 3.30 11.39
CA ASP A 250 12.64 3.88 10.55
C ASP A 250 13.82 2.93 10.32
N ASN A 251 14.14 2.07 11.30
CA ASN A 251 15.18 1.05 11.16
C ASN A 251 14.75 -0.18 10.33
N ASN A 252 13.46 -0.53 10.33
CA ASN A 252 12.95 -1.76 9.69
C ASN A 252 12.14 -1.53 8.40
N VAL A 253 11.84 -0.28 8.02
CA VAL A 253 11.13 0.04 6.78
C VAL A 253 12.03 -0.19 5.55
N HIS A 254 11.59 -1.07 4.65
CA HIS A 254 12.27 -1.28 3.37
C HIS A 254 11.76 -0.25 2.36
N LYS A 255 12.66 0.64 1.90
CA LYS A 255 12.38 1.67 0.90
C LYS A 255 12.77 1.16 -0.50
N ILE A 256 11.80 0.89 -1.37
CA ILE A 256 12.01 0.39 -2.74
C ILE A 256 11.77 1.53 -3.74
N GLN A 257 12.77 1.81 -4.58
CA GLN A 257 12.66 2.81 -5.64
C GLN A 257 11.96 2.22 -6.87
N LEU A 258 10.84 2.79 -7.29
CA LEU A 258 10.24 2.52 -8.61
C LEU A 258 11.00 3.25 -9.72
N PRO A 259 11.00 2.74 -10.96
CA PRO A 259 11.54 3.47 -12.10
C PRO A 259 10.71 4.74 -12.35
N TYR A 260 11.40 5.88 -12.35
CA TYR A 260 10.85 7.19 -12.69
C TYR A 260 11.69 7.82 -13.77
N THR A 261 11.07 8.62 -14.63
CA THR A 261 11.78 9.50 -15.56
C THR A 261 11.81 10.89 -14.99
N ASN A 262 13.00 11.38 -14.67
CA ASN A 262 13.20 12.82 -14.47
C ASN A 262 12.94 13.53 -15.80
N ALA A 263 11.74 14.09 -15.92
CA ALA A 263 11.51 15.12 -16.92
C ALA A 263 12.53 16.24 -16.66
N PRO A 264 13.26 16.74 -17.67
CA PRO A 264 14.14 17.89 -17.51
C PRO A 264 13.28 19.16 -17.37
N GLY A 265 12.62 19.29 -16.22
CA GLY A 265 12.16 20.58 -15.73
C GLY A 265 13.38 21.43 -15.45
N ASN A 266 13.34 22.70 -15.83
CA ASN A 266 14.44 23.65 -15.61
C ASN A 266 14.85 23.62 -14.14
N GLN A 267 16.01 23.03 -13.85
CA GLN A 267 16.71 23.20 -12.59
C GLN A 267 17.22 24.65 -12.57
N LEU A 268 16.36 25.59 -12.17
CA LEU A 268 16.84 26.88 -11.69
C LEU A 268 17.73 26.57 -10.48
N SER A 269 18.91 27.18 -10.44
CA SER A 269 19.84 27.03 -9.31
C SER A 269 19.11 27.35 -8.00
N ALA A 270 19.50 26.68 -6.90
CA ALA A 270 19.02 26.98 -5.55
C ALA A 270 19.15 28.47 -5.19
N GLU A 271 20.10 29.16 -5.82
CA GLU A 271 20.31 30.61 -5.72
C GLU A 271 19.17 31.42 -6.39
N GLN A 272 18.71 30.99 -7.57
CA GLN A 272 17.63 31.65 -8.33
C GLN A 272 16.24 31.38 -7.74
N THR A 273 16.01 30.20 -7.15
CA THR A 273 14.77 29.92 -6.41
C THR A 273 14.73 30.72 -5.11
N LYS A 274 15.86 30.87 -4.41
CA LYS A 274 15.98 31.75 -3.24
C LYS A 274 15.73 33.22 -3.58
N GLU A 275 16.35 33.77 -4.63
CA GLU A 275 16.09 35.14 -5.08
C GLU A 275 14.61 35.38 -5.42
N ARG A 276 13.95 34.43 -6.11
CA ARG A 276 12.50 34.53 -6.39
C ARG A 276 11.65 34.51 -5.12
N ARG A 277 11.98 33.66 -4.14
CA ARG A 277 11.32 33.60 -2.83
C ARG A 277 11.50 34.93 -2.08
N GLU A 278 12.71 35.46 -2.01
CA GLU A 278 12.99 36.76 -1.39
C GLU A 278 12.24 37.92 -2.07
N GLN A 279 12.17 37.94 -3.40
CA GLN A 279 11.39 38.92 -4.15
C GLN A 279 9.88 38.80 -3.91
N GLN A 280 9.33 37.58 -3.79
CA GLN A 280 7.93 37.36 -3.45
C GLN A 280 7.61 37.80 -2.01
N ILE A 281 8.44 37.42 -1.03
CA ILE A 281 8.29 37.84 0.37
C ILE A 281 8.38 39.37 0.49
N LYS A 282 9.31 40.00 -0.22
CA LYS A 282 9.45 41.47 -0.24
C LYS A 282 8.20 42.15 -0.80
N ARG A 283 7.66 41.65 -1.92
CA ARG A 283 6.39 42.15 -2.50
C ARG A 283 5.20 41.94 -1.57
N LEU A 284 5.11 40.79 -0.89
CA LEU A 284 4.01 40.52 0.04
C LEU A 284 4.09 41.48 1.24
N LYS A 285 5.27 41.67 1.83
CA LYS A 285 5.49 42.65 2.91
C LYS A 285 5.17 44.08 2.46
N GLU A 286 5.51 44.45 1.24
CA GLU A 286 5.21 45.76 0.66
C GLU A 286 3.69 45.96 0.46
N VAL A 287 2.97 44.96 -0.03
CA VAL A 287 1.50 44.99 -0.15
C VAL A 287 0.81 45.06 1.21
N THR A 288 1.25 44.26 2.19
CA THR A 288 0.69 44.28 3.56
C THR A 288 1.00 45.60 4.26
N ALA A 289 2.22 46.14 4.13
CA ALA A 289 2.56 47.46 4.66
C ALA A 289 1.72 48.57 4.01
N LYS A 290 1.51 48.51 2.70
CA LYS A 290 0.65 49.46 1.98
C LYS A 290 -0.80 49.39 2.47
N ARG A 291 -1.38 48.19 2.64
CA ARG A 291 -2.72 48.02 3.23
C ARG A 291 -2.79 48.55 4.68
N ARG A 292 -1.77 48.31 5.50
CA ARG A 292 -1.69 48.85 6.88
C ARG A 292 -1.68 50.40 6.87
N LEU A 293 -0.97 51.03 5.93
CA LEU A 293 -0.97 52.49 5.75
C LEU A 293 -2.29 53.04 5.19
N GLU A 294 -2.91 52.35 4.24
CA GLU A 294 -4.24 52.72 3.69
C GLU A 294 -5.33 52.64 4.78
N LYS A 295 -5.29 51.61 5.64
CA LYS A 295 -6.18 51.46 6.81
C LYS A 295 -5.99 52.61 7.81
N LEU A 296 -4.73 52.95 8.15
CA LEU A 296 -4.40 54.08 9.04
C LEU A 296 -4.89 55.41 8.46
N ALA A 297 -4.68 55.67 7.16
CA ALA A 297 -5.16 56.89 6.50
C ALA A 297 -6.70 56.99 6.49
N SER A 298 -7.41 55.86 6.31
CA SER A 298 -8.87 55.83 6.42
C SER A 298 -9.37 56.05 7.86
N GLU A 299 -8.64 55.57 8.87
CA GLU A 299 -8.93 55.83 10.28
C GLU A 299 -8.68 57.32 10.64
N GLU A 300 -7.58 57.93 10.16
CA GLU A 300 -7.28 59.35 10.33
C GLU A 300 -8.32 60.25 9.64
N GLN A 301 -8.77 59.93 8.42
CA GLN A 301 -9.86 60.65 7.76
C GLN A 301 -11.17 60.58 8.54
N LYS A 302 -11.54 59.41 9.07
CA LYS A 302 -12.74 59.24 9.87
C LYS A 302 -12.66 60.00 11.20
N LEU A 303 -11.49 60.04 11.85
CA LEU A 303 -11.28 60.88 13.03
C LEU A 303 -11.45 62.37 12.69
N GLN A 304 -10.90 62.83 11.55
CA GLN A 304 -11.02 64.22 11.12
C GLN A 304 -12.46 64.62 10.80
N GLU A 305 -13.26 63.73 10.20
CA GLU A 305 -14.70 63.92 9.99
C GLU A 305 -15.43 64.10 11.33
N LEU A 306 -15.22 63.20 12.30
CA LEU A 306 -15.85 63.29 13.63
C LEU A 306 -15.40 64.53 14.41
N MET A 307 -14.13 64.94 14.29
CA MET A 307 -13.63 66.19 14.89
C MET A 307 -14.27 67.44 14.26
N SER A 308 -14.51 67.45 12.94
CA SER A 308 -15.21 68.57 12.29
C SER A 308 -16.68 68.68 12.73
N ILE A 309 -17.32 67.56 13.08
CA ILE A 309 -18.65 67.55 13.69
C ILE A 309 -18.60 68.05 15.14
N GLN A 310 -17.52 67.76 15.87
CA GLN A 310 -17.30 68.32 17.21
C GLN A 310 -17.04 69.85 17.18
N GLU A 311 -16.35 70.36 16.16
CA GLU A 311 -16.08 71.81 15.99
C GLU A 311 -17.38 72.60 15.74
N LEU A 312 -18.34 72.01 15.00
CA LEU A 312 -19.70 72.55 14.81
C LEU A 312 -20.55 72.61 16.10
N LEU A 313 -20.10 72.02 17.22
CA LEU A 313 -20.73 72.15 18.54
C LEU A 313 -20.19 73.34 19.35
N GLU A 314 -19.04 73.91 18.96
CA GLU A 314 -18.42 75.05 19.65
C GLU A 314 -18.86 76.41 19.07
N ASP A 315 -19.45 76.44 17.87
CA ASP A 315 -20.05 77.62 17.24
C ASP A 315 -21.52 77.82 17.67
N GLU A 316 -21.81 78.82 18.51
CA GLU A 316 -23.13 79.10 19.12
C GLU A 316 -24.30 79.43 18.15
N ASP A 317 -24.08 79.42 16.82
CA ASP A 317 -25.03 79.90 15.80
C ASP A 317 -25.63 78.80 14.88
N ASP A 318 -25.21 77.52 14.98
CA ASP A 318 -25.55 76.48 13.96
C ASP A 318 -26.02 75.10 14.50
N ASP A 319 -26.74 75.08 15.64
CA ASP A 319 -27.33 73.86 16.25
C ASP A 319 -28.10 72.97 15.24
N GLU A 320 -28.84 73.56 14.30
CA GLU A 320 -29.58 72.82 13.27
C GLU A 320 -28.66 72.09 12.26
N ALA A 321 -27.41 72.52 12.07
CA ALA A 321 -26.43 71.81 11.26
C ALA A 321 -25.84 70.62 12.02
N PHE A 322 -25.56 70.79 13.32
CA PHE A 322 -25.02 69.74 14.19
C PHE A 322 -25.97 68.53 14.29
N ASP A 323 -27.26 68.75 14.60
CA ASP A 323 -28.26 67.67 14.71
C ASP A 323 -28.41 66.85 13.40
N ARG A 324 -28.27 67.51 12.24
CA ARG A 324 -28.30 66.83 10.93
C ARG A 324 -27.02 66.03 10.65
N ALA A 325 -25.86 66.48 11.12
CA ALA A 325 -24.61 65.75 11.02
C ALA A 325 -24.59 64.50 11.94
N LEU A 326 -25.15 64.61 13.14
CA LEU A 326 -25.32 63.48 14.08
C LEU A 326 -26.19 62.36 13.46
N GLN A 327 -27.36 62.72 12.92
CA GLN A 327 -28.27 61.76 12.27
C GLN A 327 -27.63 61.06 11.06
N ASN A 328 -26.78 61.75 10.29
CA ASN A 328 -26.08 61.14 9.15
C ASN A 328 -24.97 60.16 9.59
N THR A 329 -24.36 60.36 10.76
CA THR A 329 -23.24 59.53 11.26
C THR A 329 -23.67 58.40 12.21
N SER A 330 -24.97 58.29 12.50
CA SER A 330 -25.59 57.24 13.34
C SER A 330 -25.18 57.29 14.82
N PHE A 331 -25.01 58.50 15.37
CA PHE A 331 -24.86 58.73 16.81
C PHE A 331 -26.08 59.49 17.34
N ASP A 332 -26.68 59.01 18.44
CA ASP A 332 -27.88 59.62 19.02
C ASP A 332 -27.56 60.59 20.17
N THR A 333 -26.32 60.57 20.70
CA THR A 333 -25.88 61.44 21.80
C THR A 333 -24.47 62.02 21.60
N PRO A 334 -24.20 63.27 22.06
CA PRO A 334 -22.86 63.86 21.98
C PRO A 334 -21.83 63.16 22.89
N GLU A 335 -22.25 62.48 23.96
CA GLU A 335 -21.35 61.67 24.79
C GLU A 335 -20.82 60.43 24.06
N GLU A 336 -21.66 59.77 23.24
CA GLU A 336 -21.24 58.65 22.40
C GLU A 336 -20.24 59.09 21.32
N LEU A 337 -20.49 60.23 20.67
CA LEU A 337 -19.56 60.85 19.72
C LEU A 337 -18.19 61.09 20.37
N GLN A 338 -18.16 61.73 21.55
CA GLN A 338 -16.92 61.99 22.28
C GLN A 338 -16.21 60.70 22.70
N SER A 339 -16.96 59.64 23.03
CA SER A 339 -16.40 58.33 23.38
C SER A 339 -15.70 57.66 22.20
N GLU A 340 -16.29 57.74 20.99
CA GLU A 340 -15.74 57.11 19.79
C GLU A 340 -14.56 57.93 19.22
N ILE A 341 -14.58 59.26 19.33
CA ILE A 341 -13.42 60.14 19.04
C ILE A 341 -12.22 59.75 19.93
N ASN A 342 -12.43 59.61 21.24
CA ASN A 342 -11.37 59.21 22.16
C ASN A 342 -10.84 57.79 21.85
N ARG A 343 -11.74 56.86 21.51
CA ARG A 343 -11.40 55.49 21.13
C ARG A 343 -10.58 55.41 19.84
N LEU A 344 -11.01 56.14 18.80
CA LEU A 344 -10.28 56.27 17.53
C LEU A 344 -8.92 56.93 17.73
N THR A 345 -8.84 57.98 18.55
CA THR A 345 -7.57 58.65 18.88
C THR A 345 -6.57 57.69 19.53
N ILE A 346 -7.00 56.88 20.51
CA ILE A 346 -6.14 55.87 21.14
C ILE A 346 -5.76 54.74 20.16
N ALA A 347 -6.68 54.34 19.28
CA ALA A 347 -6.41 53.33 18.25
C ALA A 347 -5.36 53.81 17.23
N ILE A 348 -5.52 55.03 16.70
CA ILE A 348 -4.59 55.67 15.77
C ILE A 348 -3.23 55.88 16.42
N GLN A 349 -3.16 56.32 17.68
CA GLN A 349 -1.88 56.44 18.41
C GLN A 349 -1.16 55.09 18.53
N ARG A 350 -1.87 53.99 18.81
CA ARG A 350 -1.30 52.64 18.84
C ARG A 350 -0.88 52.14 17.45
N ASN A 351 -1.72 52.31 16.43
CA ASN A 351 -1.42 51.90 15.06
C ASN A 351 -0.21 52.68 14.51
N ARG A 352 -0.09 53.97 14.82
CA ARG A 352 1.04 54.83 14.47
C ARG A 352 2.32 54.46 15.22
N ALA A 353 2.24 54.08 16.50
CA ALA A 353 3.38 53.54 17.25
C ALA A 353 3.88 52.19 16.66
N LYS A 354 2.96 51.27 16.35
CA LYS A 354 3.25 50.00 15.64
C LYS A 354 3.94 50.25 14.28
N VAL A 355 3.49 51.22 13.50
CA VAL A 355 4.10 51.59 12.19
C VAL A 355 5.49 52.22 12.34
N LEU A 356 5.74 52.96 13.43
CA LEU A 356 7.04 53.59 13.71
C LEU A 356 8.05 52.66 14.41
N GLY A 357 7.66 51.43 14.75
CA GLY A 357 8.53 50.46 15.43
C GLY A 357 8.87 50.84 16.88
N ILE A 358 8.02 51.61 17.54
CA ILE A 358 8.16 51.99 18.95
C ILE A 358 7.18 51.16 19.76
N GLU A 359 7.69 50.30 20.65
CA GLU A 359 6.83 49.51 21.55
C GLU A 359 5.99 50.43 22.45
N PRO A 360 4.65 50.29 22.47
CA PRO A 360 3.82 50.98 23.43
C PRO A 360 4.00 50.35 24.83
N PRO A 361 3.88 51.14 25.93
CA PRO A 361 3.98 50.59 27.28
C PRO A 361 2.91 49.51 27.52
N PRO A 362 3.24 48.43 28.26
CA PRO A 362 2.35 47.30 28.44
C PRO A 362 1.10 47.70 29.21
N ALA A 363 -0.07 47.49 28.61
CA ALA A 363 -1.34 47.55 29.31
C ALA A 363 -1.58 46.21 30.01
N GLU A 364 -1.17 46.12 31.28
CA GLU A 364 -1.47 44.95 32.10
C GLU A 364 -2.99 44.73 32.23
N GLU A 365 -3.37 43.47 32.43
CA GLU A 365 -4.69 43.04 32.95
C GLU A 365 -5.95 43.11 32.04
N LYS A 366 -5.84 42.76 30.73
CA LYS A 366 -7.03 42.37 29.91
C LYS A 366 -6.92 41.10 29.04
N LEU A 367 -5.78 40.40 29.05
CA LEU A 367 -5.53 39.25 28.16
C LEU A 367 -6.18 37.93 28.61
N LEU A 368 -6.42 37.73 29.92
CA LEU A 368 -6.98 36.48 30.44
C LEU A 368 -8.48 36.32 30.14
N ASP A 369 -9.28 37.37 30.30
CA ASP A 369 -10.74 37.32 30.09
C ASP A 369 -11.12 37.19 28.60
N ALA A 370 -10.34 37.77 27.69
CA ALA A 370 -10.52 37.54 26.26
C ALA A 370 -10.32 36.06 25.90
N ARG A 371 -9.35 35.39 26.55
CA ARG A 371 -8.98 33.98 26.31
C ARG A 371 -10.06 33.01 26.82
N THR A 372 -10.68 33.30 27.96
CA THR A 372 -11.80 32.51 28.50
C THR A 372 -13.06 32.71 27.66
N ALA A 373 -13.40 33.96 27.30
CA ALA A 373 -14.57 34.28 26.48
C ALA A 373 -14.49 33.67 25.06
N ARG A 374 -13.33 33.70 24.38
CA ARG A 374 -13.15 33.09 23.03
C ARG A 374 -13.29 31.57 23.10
N LYS A 375 -12.83 30.92 24.17
CA LYS A 375 -13.00 29.46 24.42
C LYS A 375 -14.47 29.09 24.66
N GLN A 376 -15.23 29.93 25.37
CA GLN A 376 -16.67 29.77 25.58
C GLN A 376 -17.46 29.88 24.27
N LYS A 377 -17.22 30.93 23.47
CA LYS A 377 -17.84 31.11 22.13
C LYS A 377 -17.57 29.92 21.19
N LYS A 378 -16.34 29.39 21.18
CA LYS A 378 -15.97 28.20 20.38
C LYS A 378 -16.75 26.95 20.83
N SER A 379 -16.99 26.80 22.14
CA SER A 379 -17.81 25.70 22.69
C SER A 379 -19.29 25.80 22.30
N ASP A 380 -19.85 27.02 22.25
CA ASP A 380 -21.26 27.23 21.91
C ASP A 380 -21.53 27.13 20.40
N MET A 381 -20.56 27.53 19.57
CA MET A 381 -20.58 27.25 18.13
C MET A 381 -20.50 25.74 17.83
N ALA A 382 -19.73 24.97 18.59
CA ALA A 382 -19.69 23.51 18.46
C ALA A 382 -21.05 22.87 18.79
N LYS A 383 -21.74 23.32 19.86
CA LYS A 383 -23.09 22.86 20.23
C LYS A 383 -24.16 23.17 19.18
N ARG A 384 -23.96 24.19 18.33
CA ARG A 384 -24.88 24.57 17.24
C ARG A 384 -24.81 23.67 16.00
N ARG A 385 -23.83 22.75 15.86
CA ARG A 385 -23.74 21.77 14.76
C ARG A 385 -24.61 20.51 14.95
N THR A 386 -25.77 20.62 15.60
CA THR A 386 -26.73 19.51 15.73
C THR A 386 -27.53 19.27 14.44
N LEU A 387 -27.96 18.03 14.22
CA LEU A 387 -28.61 17.55 12.97
C LEU A 387 -29.81 18.40 12.51
N ALA A 388 -30.54 19.00 13.46
CA ALA A 388 -31.71 19.86 13.19
C ALA A 388 -31.36 21.12 12.36
N SER A 389 -30.14 21.65 12.48
CA SER A 389 -29.67 22.79 11.68
C SER A 389 -29.50 22.41 10.20
N GLN A 390 -28.91 21.23 9.94
CA GLN A 390 -28.73 20.70 8.58
C GLN A 390 -30.08 20.39 7.91
N GLN A 391 -31.07 19.91 8.67
CA GLN A 391 -32.43 19.68 8.18
C GLN A 391 -33.13 21.00 7.79
N ARG A 392 -32.96 22.08 8.56
CA ARG A 392 -33.49 23.42 8.20
C ARG A 392 -32.85 23.98 6.92
N MET A 393 -31.56 23.76 6.70
CA MET A 393 -30.89 24.12 5.43
C MET A 393 -31.41 23.30 4.24
N LYS A 394 -31.63 21.98 4.40
CA LYS A 394 -32.24 21.14 3.35
C LYS A 394 -33.66 21.57 2.98
N MET A 395 -34.46 22.06 3.94
CA MET A 395 -35.80 22.60 3.66
C MET A 395 -35.73 23.88 2.82
N LYS A 396 -34.86 24.84 3.17
CA LYS A 396 -34.64 26.07 2.39
C LYS A 396 -34.18 25.78 0.94
N HIS A 397 -33.35 24.75 0.75
CA HIS A 397 -32.93 24.33 -0.59
C HIS A 397 -34.05 23.72 -1.45
N ARG A 398 -35.16 23.27 -0.84
CA ARG A 398 -36.30 22.71 -1.57
C ARG A 398 -37.26 23.78 -2.08
N GLU A 399 -37.35 24.92 -1.39
CA GLU A 399 -38.19 26.06 -1.78
C GLU A 399 -37.57 26.90 -2.90
N SER A 400 -36.24 26.93 -3.04
CA SER A 400 -35.54 27.65 -4.11
C SER A 400 -35.59 26.97 -5.49
N SER A 401 -36.11 25.74 -5.59
CA SER A 401 -36.12 24.94 -6.83
C SER A 401 -37.16 25.38 -7.89
N SER A 402 -37.97 26.41 -7.63
CA SER A 402 -39.03 26.89 -8.53
C SER A 402 -38.62 28.05 -9.46
N ALA A 403 -37.41 28.61 -9.32
CA ALA A 403 -36.95 29.73 -10.13
C ALA A 403 -35.95 29.29 -11.23
N LYS A 404 -36.22 29.71 -12.48
CA LYS A 404 -35.42 29.51 -13.70
C LYS A 404 -33.91 29.31 -13.48
N LYS A 405 -33.38 28.20 -14.01
CA LYS A 405 -31.94 27.96 -14.20
C LYS A 405 -31.30 29.10 -15.01
N LYS A 406 -30.56 30.00 -14.35
CA LYS A 406 -29.36 30.60 -14.94
C LYS A 406 -28.21 29.60 -14.76
N ALA A 407 -27.26 29.59 -15.70
CA ALA A 407 -26.09 28.74 -15.58
C ALA A 407 -25.23 29.21 -14.40
N ASP A 408 -24.82 28.27 -13.56
CA ASP A 408 -23.87 28.53 -12.49
C ASP A 408 -22.50 28.80 -13.12
N THR A 409 -21.93 29.97 -12.81
CA THR A 409 -20.65 30.45 -13.37
C THR A 409 -19.65 30.75 -12.24
N PHE A 410 -19.97 30.34 -11.01
CA PHE A 410 -19.17 30.59 -9.82
C PHE A 410 -17.79 29.93 -9.93
N GLY A 411 -16.73 30.73 -9.75
CA GLY A 411 -15.34 30.29 -9.85
C GLY A 411 -14.72 30.37 -11.25
N GLN A 412 -15.34 31.06 -12.22
CA GLN A 412 -14.68 31.39 -13.51
C GLN A 412 -14.07 32.80 -13.57
N ASN A 413 -14.35 33.65 -12.58
CA ASN A 413 -13.74 34.98 -12.44
C ASN A 413 -13.07 35.07 -11.06
N ASP A 414 -11.86 35.65 -11.02
CA ASP A 414 -11.12 35.86 -9.76
C ASP A 414 -11.90 36.74 -8.76
N ALA A 415 -12.80 37.60 -9.26
CA ALA A 415 -13.67 38.46 -8.46
C ALA A 415 -14.68 37.72 -7.55
N ASP A 416 -14.94 36.42 -7.76
CA ASP A 416 -15.75 35.62 -6.82
C ASP A 416 -15.02 35.38 -5.48
N TRP A 417 -13.69 35.54 -5.45
CA TRP A 417 -12.88 35.47 -4.22
C TRP A 417 -12.78 36.81 -3.48
N ASP A 418 -13.00 37.94 -4.17
CA ASP A 418 -13.00 39.31 -3.61
C ASP A 418 -14.36 39.68 -2.98
N HIS A 419 -14.92 38.79 -2.16
CA HIS A 419 -16.11 39.10 -1.34
C HIS A 419 -15.74 39.15 0.15
N PRO A 420 -15.70 40.35 0.77
CA PRO A 420 -15.31 40.52 2.17
C PRO A 420 -16.42 40.05 3.12
N GLN A 421 -16.50 38.73 3.34
CA GLN A 421 -17.37 38.13 4.35
C GLN A 421 -16.65 38.02 5.71
N ASN A 422 -16.33 39.16 6.32
CA ASN A 422 -16.01 39.31 7.75
C ASN A 422 -15.20 38.16 8.40
N ALA A 423 -14.15 37.69 7.70
CA ALA A 423 -13.24 36.65 8.18
C ALA A 423 -11.91 37.24 8.69
N ASP A 424 -11.55 38.43 8.18
CA ASP A 424 -10.26 39.11 8.43
C ASP A 424 -10.02 39.39 9.92
N SER A 425 -11.09 39.53 10.72
CA SER A 425 -10.98 39.87 12.14
C SER A 425 -10.48 38.73 13.04
N ASP A 426 -10.59 37.47 12.62
CA ASP A 426 -10.03 36.33 13.38
C ASP A 426 -8.62 35.95 12.87
N SER A 427 -8.31 36.17 11.58
CA SER A 427 -6.98 35.90 10.99
C SER A 427 -5.94 36.96 11.31
N GLU A 428 -6.26 38.26 11.24
CA GLU A 428 -5.33 39.35 11.63
C GLU A 428 -4.82 39.15 13.09
N VAL A 429 -5.71 38.70 13.98
CA VAL A 429 -5.39 38.46 15.41
C VAL A 429 -4.57 37.20 15.63
N GLU A 430 -4.78 36.16 14.82
CA GLU A 430 -3.95 34.94 14.89
C GLU A 430 -2.56 35.17 14.27
N GLU A 431 -2.45 36.00 13.22
CA GLU A 431 -1.16 36.46 12.68
C GLU A 431 -0.39 37.33 13.69
N GLU A 432 -1.03 38.32 14.35
CA GLU A 432 -0.36 39.13 15.38
C GLU A 432 0.14 38.27 16.56
N GLN A 433 -0.61 37.25 16.99
CA GLN A 433 -0.17 36.34 18.06
C GLN A 433 1.00 35.45 17.64
N ILE A 434 1.10 35.10 16.36
CA ILE A 434 2.24 34.36 15.80
C ILE A 434 3.47 35.27 15.71
N GLU A 435 3.31 36.53 15.28
CA GLU A 435 4.40 37.53 15.24
C GLU A 435 4.97 37.82 16.65
N GLU A 436 4.13 37.96 17.69
CA GLU A 436 4.58 38.15 19.09
C GLU A 436 5.36 36.93 19.63
N LEU A 437 4.85 35.71 19.41
CA LEU A 437 5.51 34.48 19.87
C LEU A 437 6.85 34.26 19.15
N GLU A 438 6.97 34.67 17.89
CA GLU A 438 8.21 34.60 17.12
C GLU A 438 9.25 35.61 17.57
N ALA A 439 8.84 36.81 17.98
CA ALA A 439 9.73 37.79 18.60
C ALA A 439 10.32 37.21 19.91
N MET A 440 9.47 36.64 20.76
CA MET A 440 9.90 35.99 22.01
C MET A 440 10.83 34.78 21.78
N LEU A 441 10.56 33.93 20.78
CA LEU A 441 11.46 32.81 20.47
C LEU A 441 12.81 33.29 19.92
N ARG A 442 12.83 34.33 19.08
CA ARG A 442 14.08 34.86 18.50
C ARG A 442 14.96 35.59 19.52
N GLU A 443 14.40 36.11 20.60
CA GLU A 443 15.16 36.66 21.72
C GLU A 443 15.87 35.55 22.52
N HIS A 444 15.28 34.35 22.59
CA HIS A 444 15.86 33.19 23.27
C HIS A 444 16.78 32.33 22.39
N ASP A 445 16.54 32.28 21.08
CA ASP A 445 17.39 31.59 20.10
C ASP A 445 17.57 32.46 18.84
N PRO A 446 18.76 33.08 18.65
CA PRO A 446 19.02 33.95 17.50
C PRO A 446 19.18 33.18 16.18
N GLU A 447 19.31 31.85 16.19
CA GLU A 447 19.26 31.02 14.97
C GLU A 447 17.82 30.60 14.60
N PHE A 448 16.80 30.94 15.41
CA PHE A 448 15.39 30.62 15.15
C PHE A 448 14.86 31.32 13.88
N GLN A 449 15.04 30.64 12.75
CA GLN A 449 14.35 30.89 11.51
C GLN A 449 13.01 30.15 11.53
N LYS A 450 11.93 30.92 11.42
CA LYS A 450 10.64 30.39 11.04
C LYS A 450 10.79 29.75 9.65
N GLU A 451 10.79 28.43 9.59
CA GLU A 451 10.26 27.76 8.41
C GLU A 451 8.82 28.22 8.28
N LEU A 452 8.60 29.16 7.35
CA LEU A 452 7.26 29.54 6.93
C LEU A 452 6.70 28.34 6.19
N ASP A 453 6.05 27.46 6.96
CA ASP A 453 5.28 26.33 6.43
C ASP A 453 3.99 26.85 5.78
N LEU A 454 4.19 27.63 4.71
CA LEU A 454 3.21 28.17 3.79
C LEU A 454 2.65 27.06 2.88
N GLY A 455 2.34 25.89 3.46
CA GLY A 455 1.57 24.81 2.84
C GLY A 455 2.09 24.31 1.49
N GLY A 456 3.39 24.44 1.22
CA GLY A 456 3.97 23.99 -0.05
C GLY A 456 5.24 24.71 -0.49
N SER A 457 6.40 24.26 -0.01
CA SER A 457 7.54 23.95 -0.89
C SER A 457 8.72 23.27 -0.17
N GLU A 458 8.46 22.11 0.43
CA GLU A 458 9.39 21.01 0.22
C GLU A 458 9.54 20.85 -1.31
N GLU A 459 10.77 20.79 -1.81
CA GLU A 459 10.98 20.48 -3.23
C GLU A 459 10.42 19.08 -3.46
N PHE A 460 9.37 18.94 -4.28
CA PHE A 460 8.72 17.66 -4.53
C PHE A 460 9.70 16.74 -5.27
N ASP A 461 10.48 15.99 -4.50
CA ASP A 461 11.45 15.04 -5.05
C ASP A 461 10.68 13.94 -5.77
N ILE A 462 10.78 13.95 -7.10
CA ILE A 462 10.18 12.95 -7.96
C ILE A 462 10.77 11.57 -7.61
N ALA A 463 12.02 11.48 -7.16
CA ALA A 463 12.58 10.22 -6.70
C ALA A 463 11.85 9.72 -5.45
N GLU A 464 11.69 10.56 -4.42
CA GLU A 464 10.93 10.26 -3.20
C GLU A 464 9.48 9.86 -3.48
N TYR A 465 8.77 10.61 -4.34
CA TYR A 465 7.39 10.27 -4.69
C TYR A 465 7.28 8.85 -5.26
N TYR A 466 8.27 8.39 -6.01
CA TYR A 466 8.35 7.04 -6.58
C TYR A 466 8.96 5.99 -5.63
N ARG A 467 9.11 6.26 -4.32
CA ARG A 467 9.50 5.26 -3.31
C ARG A 467 8.28 4.55 -2.73
N LEU A 468 8.34 3.22 -2.70
CA LEU A 468 7.42 2.37 -1.95
C LEU A 468 8.06 2.04 -0.59
N HIS A 469 7.35 2.32 0.50
CA HIS A 469 7.79 1.96 1.85
C HIS A 469 7.05 0.70 2.31
N LEU A 470 7.78 -0.41 2.48
CA LEU A 470 7.29 -1.65 3.08
C LEU A 470 7.67 -1.69 4.57
N ALA A 471 6.66 -1.68 5.43
CA ALA A 471 6.80 -1.80 6.88
C ALA A 471 6.04 -3.04 7.35
N ILE A 472 4.93 -2.86 8.09
CA ILE A 472 4.02 -3.91 8.55
C ILE A 472 3.59 -4.91 7.46
N GLU A 473 3.54 -4.51 6.20
CA GLU A 473 3.20 -5.42 5.08
C GLU A 473 4.15 -6.61 4.99
N ARG A 474 5.40 -6.46 5.44
CA ARG A 474 6.44 -7.49 5.45
C ARG A 474 6.08 -8.70 6.32
N VAL A 475 5.41 -8.48 7.45
CA VAL A 475 4.99 -9.54 8.39
C VAL A 475 3.51 -9.91 8.21
N ARG A 476 2.67 -8.93 7.87
CA ARG A 476 1.22 -9.11 7.71
C ARG A 476 0.83 -9.92 6.48
N VAL A 477 1.61 -9.86 5.40
CA VAL A 477 1.34 -10.65 4.19
C VAL A 477 1.54 -12.17 4.45
N PRO A 478 2.69 -12.66 4.95
CA PRO A 478 2.88 -14.09 5.19
C PRO A 478 2.05 -14.64 6.37
N GLU A 479 1.67 -13.80 7.35
CA GLU A 479 0.76 -14.20 8.44
C GLU A 479 -0.59 -14.75 7.92
N LEU A 480 -0.97 -14.38 6.69
CA LEU A 480 -2.17 -14.89 6.04
C LEU A 480 -2.22 -16.43 5.96
N LEU A 481 -1.07 -17.12 5.94
CA LEU A 481 -0.99 -18.60 6.02
C LEU A 481 -1.50 -19.16 7.36
N PHE A 482 -1.41 -18.38 8.43
CA PHE A 482 -1.84 -18.71 9.79
C PHE A 482 -3.23 -18.12 10.09
N GLN A 483 -3.57 -16.96 9.52
CA GLN A 483 -4.85 -16.27 9.73
C GLN A 483 -5.56 -15.92 8.39
N PRO A 484 -6.20 -16.89 7.70
CA PRO A 484 -6.90 -16.66 6.42
C PRO A 484 -8.05 -15.64 6.49
N SER A 485 -8.59 -15.41 7.69
CA SER A 485 -9.65 -14.45 7.97
C SER A 485 -9.30 -13.01 7.57
N MET A 486 -8.01 -12.64 7.50
CA MET A 486 -7.55 -11.30 7.12
C MET A 486 -8.00 -10.86 5.71
N ILE A 487 -8.23 -11.81 4.79
CA ILE A 487 -8.77 -11.52 3.44
C ILE A 487 -10.25 -11.88 3.28
N GLY A 488 -10.93 -12.23 4.38
CA GLY A 488 -12.31 -12.73 4.35
C GLY A 488 -12.45 -14.17 3.84
N VAL A 489 -11.40 -15.00 3.92
CA VAL A 489 -11.50 -16.43 3.62
C VAL A 489 -11.92 -17.19 4.87
N GLU A 490 -13.11 -17.80 4.82
CA GLU A 490 -13.69 -18.65 5.86
C GLU A 490 -13.05 -20.06 5.86
N GLN A 491 -11.72 -20.12 5.97
CA GLN A 491 -10.96 -21.37 6.13
C GLN A 491 -10.00 -21.27 7.30
N ALA A 492 -9.75 -22.42 7.93
CA ALA A 492 -8.80 -22.56 9.01
C ALA A 492 -7.35 -22.33 8.53
N GLY A 493 -6.51 -21.78 9.42
CA GLY A 493 -5.07 -21.62 9.17
C GLY A 493 -4.32 -22.95 9.13
N ILE A 494 -3.01 -22.91 8.83
CA ILE A 494 -2.14 -24.10 8.85
C ILE A 494 -2.21 -24.80 10.22
N VAL A 495 -2.10 -24.05 11.31
CA VAL A 495 -2.05 -24.59 12.69
C VAL A 495 -3.39 -25.20 13.10
N GLU A 496 -4.50 -24.48 12.93
CA GLU A 496 -5.85 -24.98 13.22
C GLU A 496 -6.19 -26.25 12.40
N THR A 497 -5.80 -26.27 11.11
CA THR A 497 -6.02 -27.44 10.24
C THR A 497 -5.15 -28.62 10.67
N MET A 498 -3.93 -28.36 11.14
CA MET A 498 -3.03 -29.36 11.71
C MET A 498 -3.57 -29.93 13.01
N ASP A 499 -4.09 -29.10 13.90
CA ASP A 499 -4.72 -29.55 15.15
C ASP A 499 -5.95 -30.43 14.89
N PHE A 500 -6.84 -29.98 14.00
CA PHE A 500 -8.00 -30.76 13.58
C PHE A 500 -7.61 -32.10 12.95
N LEU A 501 -6.51 -32.15 12.20
CA LEU A 501 -5.98 -33.38 11.61
C LEU A 501 -5.43 -34.32 12.69
N LEU A 502 -4.62 -33.82 13.63
CA LEU A 502 -4.05 -34.63 14.70
C LEU A 502 -5.13 -35.22 15.62
N HIS A 503 -6.19 -34.47 15.89
CA HIS A 503 -7.37 -34.95 16.64
C HIS A 503 -8.14 -36.10 15.94
N LYS A 504 -7.88 -36.42 14.66
CA LYS A 504 -8.42 -37.62 13.99
C LYS A 504 -7.62 -38.89 14.24
N TYR A 505 -6.43 -38.79 14.83
CA TYR A 505 -5.52 -39.90 15.07
C TYR A 505 -5.45 -40.29 16.55
N ASP A 506 -5.19 -41.58 16.80
CA ASP A 506 -4.87 -42.11 18.12
C ASP A 506 -3.58 -41.47 18.68
N GLN A 507 -3.45 -41.38 20.01
CA GLN A 507 -2.31 -40.71 20.65
C GLN A 507 -0.94 -41.24 20.22
N GLU A 508 -0.82 -42.53 19.88
CA GLU A 508 0.41 -43.14 19.37
C GLU A 508 0.76 -42.62 17.97
N LYS A 509 -0.22 -42.62 17.05
CA LYS A 509 -0.05 -42.10 15.67
C LYS A 509 0.20 -40.60 15.67
N GLN A 510 -0.44 -39.84 16.56
CA GLN A 510 -0.14 -38.41 16.74
C GLN A 510 1.34 -38.18 17.10
N LYS A 511 1.90 -38.97 18.02
CA LYS A 511 3.32 -38.86 18.40
C LYS A 511 4.23 -39.17 17.20
N LEU A 512 3.92 -40.22 16.43
CA LEU A 512 4.68 -40.59 15.23
C LEU A 512 4.64 -39.52 14.13
N LEU A 513 3.47 -38.93 13.85
CA LEU A 513 3.31 -37.87 12.84
C LEU A 513 4.05 -36.58 13.22
N VAL A 514 4.02 -36.23 14.50
CA VAL A 514 4.57 -34.97 15.04
C VAL A 514 6.07 -35.06 15.35
N GLN A 515 6.62 -36.28 15.46
CA GLN A 515 8.06 -36.52 15.57
C GLN A 515 8.85 -35.94 14.38
N ASN A 516 8.24 -35.85 13.20
CA ASN A 516 8.82 -35.21 12.03
C ASN A 516 7.75 -34.46 11.21
N VAL A 517 7.60 -33.16 11.46
CA VAL A 517 6.77 -32.28 10.65
C VAL A 517 7.62 -31.73 9.51
N PHE A 518 7.33 -32.16 8.28
CA PHE A 518 8.18 -31.90 7.10
C PHE A 518 7.66 -30.71 6.29
N LEU A 519 8.42 -29.61 6.25
CA LEU A 519 8.09 -28.40 5.48
C LEU A 519 8.66 -28.48 4.06
N THR A 520 7.79 -28.35 3.05
CA THR A 520 8.17 -28.36 1.63
C THR A 520 7.37 -27.33 0.81
N GLY A 521 7.83 -27.01 -0.39
CA GLY A 521 7.20 -26.06 -1.32
C GLY A 521 7.81 -24.67 -1.25
N GLY A 522 7.56 -23.86 -2.29
CA GLY A 522 8.22 -22.56 -2.46
C GLY A 522 7.98 -21.56 -1.34
N ASN A 523 6.80 -21.59 -0.70
CA ASN A 523 6.47 -20.69 0.41
C ASN A 523 7.02 -21.17 1.78
N ALA A 524 7.63 -22.36 1.85
CA ALA A 524 8.39 -22.79 3.04
C ALA A 524 9.77 -22.11 3.17
N LEU A 525 10.13 -21.23 2.21
CA LEU A 525 11.35 -20.44 2.23
C LEU A 525 11.26 -19.14 3.04
N PHE A 526 10.09 -18.73 3.54
CA PHE A 526 10.01 -17.55 4.40
C PHE A 526 10.90 -17.70 5.63
N MET A 527 11.61 -16.62 5.98
CA MET A 527 12.39 -16.56 7.21
C MET A 527 11.46 -16.77 8.42
N ASN A 528 11.97 -17.49 9.42
CA ASN A 528 11.27 -17.89 10.66
C ASN A 528 10.06 -18.83 10.50
N PHE A 529 9.80 -19.43 9.31
CA PHE A 529 8.67 -20.35 9.14
C PHE A 529 8.74 -21.53 10.10
N LYS A 530 9.92 -22.15 10.20
CA LYS A 530 10.16 -23.31 11.08
C LYS A 530 9.90 -22.93 12.54
N GLU A 531 10.51 -21.82 12.98
CA GLU A 531 10.50 -21.30 14.33
C GLU A 531 9.08 -20.94 14.78
N ARG A 532 8.29 -20.30 13.89
CA ARG A 532 6.87 -20.05 14.13
C ARG A 532 6.08 -21.36 14.28
N LEU A 533 6.29 -22.33 13.39
CA LEU A 533 5.57 -23.62 13.47
C LEU A 533 5.97 -24.44 14.70
N GLU A 534 7.23 -24.38 15.15
CA GLU A 534 7.70 -25.01 16.39
C GLU A 534 7.06 -24.39 17.63
N LYS A 535 6.88 -23.06 17.67
CA LYS A 535 6.16 -22.38 18.77
C LYS A 535 4.68 -22.77 18.80
N GLU A 536 4.01 -22.75 17.65
CA GLU A 536 2.59 -23.13 17.53
C GLU A 536 2.38 -24.62 17.91
N LEU A 537 3.31 -25.51 17.52
CA LEU A 537 3.34 -26.91 17.96
C LEU A 537 3.55 -27.06 19.47
N LEU A 538 4.35 -26.19 20.10
CA LEU A 538 4.54 -26.18 21.54
C LEU A 538 3.26 -25.79 22.29
N GLU A 539 2.55 -24.78 21.78
CA GLU A 539 1.31 -24.26 22.39
C GLU A 539 0.13 -25.24 22.25
N MET A 540 0.00 -25.92 21.11
CA MET A 540 -1.12 -26.86 20.87
C MET A 540 -0.93 -28.25 21.50
N ARG A 541 0.31 -28.67 21.82
CA ARG A 541 0.60 -30.05 22.26
C ARG A 541 0.71 -30.17 23.79
N PRO A 542 0.44 -31.37 24.36
CA PRO A 542 0.66 -31.61 25.78
C PRO A 542 2.11 -31.35 26.21
N PHE A 543 2.27 -30.87 27.44
CA PHE A 543 3.57 -30.67 28.10
C PHE A 543 4.44 -31.93 28.02
N GLN A 544 5.75 -31.75 27.77
CA GLN A 544 6.74 -32.81 27.52
C GLN A 544 6.50 -33.68 26.26
N SER A 545 5.64 -33.27 25.33
CA SER A 545 5.60 -33.91 24.01
C SER A 545 6.87 -33.61 23.21
N MET A 546 7.41 -34.64 22.55
CA MET A 546 8.55 -34.51 21.65
C MET A 546 8.04 -34.27 20.23
N PHE A 547 8.58 -33.24 19.57
CA PHE A 547 8.27 -32.88 18.19
C PHE A 547 9.52 -32.35 17.49
N SER A 548 9.53 -32.37 16.16
CA SER A 548 10.61 -31.76 15.38
C SER A 548 10.07 -31.24 14.06
N VAL A 549 10.42 -30.01 13.69
CA VAL A 549 10.10 -29.44 12.38
C VAL A 549 11.34 -29.49 11.49
N THR A 550 11.24 -30.25 10.41
CA THR A 550 12.31 -30.43 9.42
C THR A 550 11.92 -29.70 8.15
N ARG A 551 12.74 -28.76 7.68
CA ARG A 551 12.58 -28.19 6.32
C ARG A 551 13.36 -29.04 5.33
N ALA A 552 12.79 -29.25 4.15
CA ALA A 552 13.49 -29.87 3.01
C ALA A 552 14.81 -29.15 2.71
N VAL A 553 15.80 -29.87 2.18
CA VAL A 553 17.14 -29.33 1.84
C VAL A 553 17.04 -28.27 0.74
N ASP A 554 16.27 -28.54 -0.32
CA ASP A 554 15.84 -27.55 -1.30
C ASP A 554 14.31 -27.65 -1.48
N PRO A 555 13.50 -26.90 -0.68
CA PRO A 555 12.04 -26.94 -0.74
C PRO A 555 11.44 -26.59 -2.10
N VAL A 556 12.26 -26.05 -3.01
CA VAL A 556 11.88 -25.70 -4.37
C VAL A 556 12.26 -26.83 -5.33
N LEU A 557 13.43 -27.46 -5.21
CA LEU A 557 13.94 -28.44 -6.19
C LEU A 557 13.82 -29.92 -5.79
N ASP A 558 13.51 -30.26 -4.53
CA ASP A 558 13.47 -31.66 -4.04
C ASP A 558 12.27 -32.48 -4.58
N ALA A 559 11.27 -31.81 -5.15
CA ALA A 559 9.97 -32.39 -5.59
C ALA A 559 9.87 -32.67 -7.11
#